data_AF-K1YTT8-F1
#
_entry.id   AF-K1YTT8-F1
#
_cell.length_a   1.000
_cell.length_b   1.000
_cell.length_c   1.000
_cell.angle_alpha   90.00
_cell.angle_beta   90.00
_cell.angle_gamma   90.00
#
_symmetry.space_group_name_H-M   'P 1'
#
loop_
_entity.id
_entity.type
_entity.pdbx_description
1 polymer ?
#
loop_
_entity_poly.entity_id
_entity_poly.type
_entity_poly.pdbx_seq_one_letter_code
_entity_poly.pdbx_strand_id
1 'polypeptide(L)'
;MLTSDQIKQYLNDIESDRIERTISINNTDKFCEAICAFANDIGNSGKPGYLFIGANNDGSLSGLQASDELLLNLASIRSDGNILPQPALTVYKLHFPEGDVIVLEVQPSNFPPVRYKGKIWVRIGSRKAIANETEERLLIERRTANAGSFDARPCYGSKLQELKLKLFNAFYLPQAIDAKSLKSDKRNVKYQLASLRFFDLKNDCPTNAGMLLFGENPEYYFSGNYIQYVKFSKTTVASDIVNEYKFTGDMITVLNKLNNFIETGIVRKHPVPVSALREETQRNYPFWAIRELLMNAIMHRDYESNTPIKFYEYIDHLEIVNPGGLYGNARPENFPNVNDYRNPIIAEAMKVLGYVNRFNRGIIRVQEELKNNGNKKAVFSFNKITVFGVKVKDALGFLNKSTNGASLQDKVTDKVTD
;
A
#
# COMPACT_ATOMS: atom_id res chain seq x y z
N MET A 1 -9.42 -6.32 -29.98
CA MET A 1 -9.43 -5.94 -31.41
C MET A 1 -10.85 -6.06 -31.93
N LEU A 2 -11.29 -5.03 -32.65
CA LEU A 2 -12.58 -5.00 -33.32
C LEU A 2 -12.59 -5.89 -34.57
N THR A 3 -13.74 -6.48 -34.85
CA THR A 3 -14.02 -7.20 -36.11
C THR A 3 -14.38 -6.23 -37.24
N SER A 4 -14.28 -6.69 -38.49
CA SER A 4 -14.64 -5.89 -39.67
C SER A 4 -16.09 -5.36 -39.61
N ASP A 5 -17.02 -6.17 -39.11
CA ASP A 5 -18.44 -5.78 -38.98
C ASP A 5 -18.65 -4.70 -37.92
N GLN A 6 -17.94 -4.81 -36.79
CA GLN A 6 -17.99 -3.78 -35.74
C GLN A 6 -17.41 -2.44 -36.23
N ILE A 7 -16.36 -2.48 -37.05
CA ILE A 7 -15.79 -1.27 -37.64
C ILE A 7 -16.78 -0.63 -38.61
N LYS A 8 -17.42 -1.40 -39.50
CA LYS A 8 -18.47 -0.87 -40.39
C LYS A 8 -19.61 -0.23 -39.59
N GLN A 9 -20.02 -0.86 -38.48
CA GLN A 9 -21.02 -0.29 -37.59
C GLN A 9 -20.54 1.04 -36.99
N TYR A 10 -19.30 1.09 -36.47
CA TYR A 10 -18.72 2.31 -35.91
C TYR A 10 -18.43 3.40 -36.93
N LEU A 11 -18.22 3.06 -38.20
CA LEU A 11 -18.06 4.04 -39.28
C LEU A 11 -19.40 4.67 -39.66
N ASN A 12 -20.48 3.89 -39.64
CA ASN A 12 -21.83 4.36 -39.99
C ASN A 12 -22.58 5.06 -38.84
N ASP A 13 -22.06 4.99 -37.61
CA ASP A 13 -22.66 5.66 -36.45
C ASP A 13 -22.37 7.18 -36.45
N ILE A 14 -23.15 7.96 -35.72
CA ILE A 14 -22.87 9.39 -35.50
C ILE A 14 -21.59 9.51 -34.65
N GLU A 15 -20.74 10.50 -34.92
CA GLU A 15 -19.53 10.73 -34.10
C GLU A 15 -19.90 10.83 -32.62
N SER A 16 -19.42 9.87 -31.85
CA SER A 16 -19.62 9.82 -30.40
C SER A 16 -18.43 10.45 -29.67
N ASP A 17 -18.55 10.54 -28.35
CA ASP A 17 -17.47 10.84 -27.43
C ASP A 17 -16.34 9.80 -27.44
N ARG A 18 -16.48 8.67 -28.15
CA ARG A 18 -15.49 7.59 -28.21
C ARG A 18 -14.95 7.30 -29.60
N ILE A 19 -15.38 8.03 -30.63
CA ILE A 19 -14.98 7.78 -32.02
C ILE A 19 -14.44 9.06 -32.65
N GLU A 20 -13.27 8.97 -33.28
CA GLU A 20 -12.70 10.02 -34.14
C GLU A 20 -12.35 9.38 -35.49
N ARG A 21 -12.73 10.05 -36.58
CA ARG A 21 -12.38 9.64 -37.94
C ARG A 21 -11.48 10.69 -38.59
N THR A 22 -10.54 10.24 -39.41
CA THR A 22 -9.71 11.15 -40.18
C THR A 22 -9.09 10.49 -41.40
N ILE A 23 -8.98 11.25 -42.48
CA ILE A 23 -8.23 10.86 -43.69
C ILE A 23 -6.76 11.32 -43.67
N SER A 24 -6.37 12.13 -42.67
CA SER A 24 -5.00 12.61 -42.53
C SER A 24 -4.12 11.47 -42.01
N ILE A 25 -2.93 11.34 -42.60
CA ILE A 25 -1.93 10.32 -42.23
C ILE A 25 -0.71 10.92 -41.54
N ASN A 26 -0.59 12.25 -41.49
CA ASN A 26 0.60 12.97 -41.04
C ASN A 26 0.32 14.03 -39.96
N ASN A 27 -0.93 14.19 -39.51
CA ASN A 27 -1.28 15.16 -38.48
C ASN A 27 -1.14 14.55 -37.07
N THR A 28 0.11 14.38 -36.64
CA THR A 28 0.43 13.77 -35.35
C THR A 28 -0.19 14.52 -34.17
N ASP A 29 -0.23 15.86 -34.20
CA ASP A 29 -0.87 16.64 -33.13
C ASP A 29 -2.35 16.26 -32.99
N LYS A 30 -3.11 16.21 -34.10
CA LYS A 30 -4.53 15.79 -34.07
C LYS A 30 -4.71 14.40 -33.49
N PHE A 31 -3.82 13.45 -33.82
CA PHE A 31 -3.88 12.08 -33.30
C PHE A 31 -3.63 12.06 -31.80
N CYS A 32 -2.57 12.74 -31.34
CA CYS A 32 -2.19 12.78 -29.93
C CYS A 32 -3.23 13.50 -29.07
N GLU A 33 -3.85 14.57 -29.56
CA GLU A 33 -4.97 15.24 -28.90
C GLU A 33 -6.16 14.29 -28.72
N ALA A 34 -6.50 13.51 -29.75
CA ALA A 34 -7.57 12.51 -29.68
C ALA A 34 -7.24 11.39 -28.70
N ILE A 35 -6.02 10.83 -28.76
CA ILE A 35 -5.54 9.79 -27.86
C ILE A 35 -5.56 10.27 -26.41
N CYS A 36 -5.07 11.48 -26.16
CA CYS A 36 -5.09 12.11 -24.83
C CYS A 36 -6.53 12.27 -24.33
N ALA A 37 -7.44 12.73 -25.17
CA ALA A 37 -8.84 12.91 -24.82
C ALA A 37 -9.58 11.59 -24.53
N PHE A 38 -9.34 10.55 -25.33
CA PHE A 38 -9.88 9.21 -25.08
C PHE A 38 -9.33 8.61 -23.78
N ALA A 39 -8.03 8.76 -23.53
CA ALA A 39 -7.42 8.27 -22.30
C ALA A 39 -7.93 9.01 -21.05
N ASN A 40 -8.36 10.28 -21.18
CA ASN A 40 -8.97 11.02 -20.07
C ASN A 40 -10.42 10.60 -19.78
N ASP A 41 -11.15 10.09 -20.78
CA ASP A 41 -12.53 9.56 -20.65
C ASP A 41 -13.39 10.43 -19.72
N ILE A 42 -13.51 11.74 -20.01
CA ILE A 42 -14.15 12.69 -19.07
C ILE A 42 -15.56 12.24 -18.68
N GLY A 43 -16.32 11.65 -19.62
CA GLY A 43 -17.65 11.07 -19.40
C GLY A 43 -17.68 9.80 -18.54
N ASN A 44 -16.51 9.26 -18.15
CA ASN A 44 -16.34 8.08 -17.30
C ASN A 44 -17.06 6.84 -17.84
N SER A 45 -17.02 6.64 -19.15
CA SER A 45 -17.65 5.50 -19.80
C SER A 45 -16.97 4.17 -19.42
N GLY A 46 -15.68 4.22 -19.08
CA GLY A 46 -14.84 3.05 -18.82
C GLY A 46 -14.60 2.17 -20.05
N LYS A 47 -14.97 2.66 -21.25
CA LYS A 47 -14.87 1.92 -22.51
C LYS A 47 -13.74 2.47 -23.39
N PRO A 48 -13.17 1.66 -24.29
CA PRO A 48 -12.15 2.14 -25.22
C PRO A 48 -12.68 3.24 -26.15
N GLY A 49 -11.79 4.16 -26.49
CA GLY A 49 -11.95 5.11 -27.59
C GLY A 49 -11.22 4.64 -28.84
N TYR A 50 -11.72 5.02 -30.02
CA TYR A 50 -11.22 4.57 -31.31
C TYR A 50 -10.92 5.76 -32.21
N LEU A 51 -9.68 5.84 -32.67
CA LEU A 51 -9.26 6.72 -33.76
C LEU A 51 -9.10 5.90 -35.03
N PHE A 52 -9.93 6.19 -36.03
CA PHE A 52 -9.92 5.56 -37.35
C PHE A 52 -9.17 6.47 -38.34
N ILE A 53 -8.11 5.94 -38.95
CA ILE A 53 -7.36 6.60 -40.02
C ILE A 53 -7.69 5.92 -41.35
N GLY A 54 -8.03 6.71 -42.37
CA GLY A 54 -8.48 6.22 -43.68
C GLY A 54 -10.01 6.26 -43.87
N ALA A 55 -10.72 6.97 -42.99
CA ALA A 55 -12.18 7.15 -43.06
C ALA A 55 -12.58 8.62 -43.06
N ASN A 56 -13.57 8.95 -43.89
CA ASN A 56 -14.23 10.25 -43.95
C ASN A 56 -15.21 10.42 -42.77
N ASN A 57 -15.64 11.65 -42.55
CA ASN A 57 -16.58 11.98 -41.47
C ASN A 57 -17.95 11.28 -41.66
N ASP A 58 -18.35 11.03 -42.91
CA ASP A 58 -19.58 10.33 -43.29
C ASP A 58 -19.47 8.79 -43.17
N GLY A 59 -18.31 8.28 -42.75
CA GLY A 59 -18.05 6.85 -42.60
C GLY A 59 -17.51 6.16 -43.86
N SER A 60 -17.47 6.84 -45.01
CA SER A 60 -16.90 6.28 -46.24
C SER A 60 -15.38 6.13 -46.15
N LEU A 61 -14.82 5.12 -46.81
CA LEU A 61 -13.37 4.88 -46.82
C LEU A 61 -12.68 5.76 -47.86
N SER A 62 -11.48 6.23 -47.55
CA SER A 62 -10.72 7.14 -48.42
C SER A 62 -9.88 6.43 -49.47
N GLY A 63 -9.90 5.09 -49.56
CA GLY A 63 -8.98 4.32 -50.41
C GLY A 63 -7.55 4.25 -49.90
N LEU A 64 -7.32 4.49 -48.60
CA LEU A 64 -5.97 4.45 -48.01
C LEU A 64 -5.32 3.08 -48.25
N GLN A 65 -4.02 3.08 -48.56
CA GLN A 65 -3.19 1.87 -48.59
C GLN A 65 -2.16 2.00 -47.47
N ALA A 66 -2.33 1.24 -46.40
CA ALA A 66 -1.56 1.40 -45.17
C ALA A 66 -0.17 0.75 -45.28
N SER A 67 0.88 1.58 -45.33
CA SER A 67 2.26 1.11 -45.25
C SER A 67 2.63 0.66 -43.82
N ASP A 68 3.59 -0.24 -43.73
CA ASP A 68 4.09 -0.71 -42.42
C ASP A 68 4.82 0.42 -41.67
N GLU A 69 5.45 1.35 -42.38
CA GLU A 69 6.07 2.55 -41.80
C GLU A 69 5.02 3.44 -41.10
N LEU A 70 3.85 3.63 -41.71
CA LEU A 70 2.76 4.40 -41.10
C LEU A 70 2.26 3.74 -39.81
N LEU A 71 2.13 2.41 -39.79
CA LEU A 71 1.75 1.67 -38.58
C LEU A 71 2.79 1.81 -37.47
N LEU A 72 4.09 1.71 -37.79
CA LEU A 72 5.17 1.88 -36.83
C LEU A 72 5.19 3.30 -36.25
N ASN A 73 5.02 4.31 -37.10
CA ASN A 73 4.95 5.71 -36.68
C ASN A 73 3.76 5.95 -35.74
N LEU A 74 2.57 5.42 -36.06
CA LEU A 74 1.39 5.54 -35.21
C LEU A 74 1.54 4.77 -33.88
N ALA A 75 2.16 3.59 -33.91
CA ALA A 75 2.44 2.82 -32.70
C ALA A 75 3.46 3.52 -31.78
N SER A 76 4.40 4.29 -32.34
CA SER A 76 5.41 5.03 -31.59
C SER A 76 4.82 6.11 -30.67
N ILE A 77 3.63 6.64 -30.98
CA ILE A 77 2.92 7.64 -30.16
C ILE A 77 2.72 7.16 -28.71
N ARG A 78 2.61 5.85 -28.50
CA ARG A 78 2.50 5.25 -27.15
C ARG A 78 3.68 5.61 -26.25
N SER A 79 4.86 5.81 -26.82
CA SER A 79 6.14 5.89 -26.09
C SER A 79 7.02 7.07 -26.48
N ASP A 80 6.54 7.99 -27.32
CA ASP A 80 7.30 9.16 -27.79
C ASP A 80 7.56 10.23 -26.70
N GLY A 81 6.90 10.09 -25.54
CA GLY A 81 7.04 10.96 -24.38
C GLY A 81 6.19 12.23 -24.44
N ASN A 82 5.43 12.46 -25.52
CA ASN A 82 4.58 13.64 -25.65
C ASN A 82 3.25 13.49 -24.89
N ILE A 83 2.77 12.26 -24.71
CA ILE A 83 1.57 11.92 -23.92
C ILE A 83 1.99 11.31 -22.57
N LEU A 84 1.63 11.96 -21.46
CA LEU A 84 2.01 11.55 -20.11
C LEU A 84 0.82 11.55 -19.13
N PRO A 85 0.62 10.49 -18.32
CA PRO A 85 1.32 9.21 -18.37
C PRO A 85 1.11 8.49 -19.72
N GLN A 86 2.01 7.56 -20.05
CA GLN A 86 1.97 6.84 -21.33
C GLN A 86 0.62 6.13 -21.50
N PRO A 87 -0.06 6.30 -22.65
CA PRO A 87 -1.37 5.73 -22.87
C PRO A 87 -1.30 4.22 -23.13
N ALA A 88 -2.34 3.50 -22.72
CA ALA A 88 -2.56 2.12 -23.15
C ALA A 88 -3.21 2.13 -24.55
N LEU A 89 -2.39 1.94 -25.58
CA LEU A 89 -2.75 2.07 -26.99
C LEU A 89 -2.45 0.75 -27.73
N THR A 90 -3.41 0.29 -28.53
CA THR A 90 -3.22 -0.81 -29.50
C THR A 90 -3.46 -0.27 -30.91
N VAL A 91 -2.55 -0.57 -31.85
CA VAL A 91 -2.65 -0.13 -33.25
C VAL A 91 -2.71 -1.36 -34.15
N TYR A 92 -3.69 -1.41 -35.04
CA TYR A 92 -3.85 -2.49 -36.02
C TYR A 92 -4.52 -1.99 -37.30
N LYS A 93 -4.31 -2.67 -38.43
CA LYS A 93 -4.97 -2.37 -39.71
C LYS A 93 -6.02 -3.43 -40.06
N LEU A 94 -7.07 -3.02 -40.76
CA LEU A 94 -7.98 -3.92 -41.46
C LEU A 94 -8.08 -3.50 -42.92
N HIS A 95 -8.15 -4.51 -43.79
CA HIS A 95 -8.31 -4.32 -45.22
C HIS A 95 -9.78 -4.45 -45.61
N PHE A 96 -10.28 -3.48 -46.38
CA PHE A 96 -11.58 -3.53 -47.04
C PHE A 96 -11.39 -3.36 -48.55
N PRO A 97 -12.35 -3.84 -49.38
CA PRO A 97 -12.29 -3.62 -50.83
C PRO A 97 -12.15 -2.15 -51.23
N GLU A 98 -12.71 -1.23 -50.44
CA GLU A 98 -12.71 0.21 -50.68
C GLU A 98 -11.49 0.93 -50.09
N GLY A 99 -10.57 0.21 -49.42
CA GLY A 99 -9.35 0.74 -48.82
C GLY A 99 -9.04 0.18 -47.42
N ASP A 100 -7.83 0.43 -46.94
CA ASP A 100 -7.41 0.09 -45.58
C ASP A 100 -7.92 1.09 -44.54
N VAL A 101 -8.18 0.59 -43.33
CA VAL A 101 -8.45 1.41 -42.15
C VAL A 101 -7.46 1.03 -41.06
N ILE A 102 -6.74 2.02 -40.54
CA ILE A 102 -5.91 1.85 -39.35
C ILE A 102 -6.74 2.24 -38.12
N VAL A 103 -6.76 1.37 -37.11
CA VAL A 103 -7.47 1.57 -35.86
C VAL A 103 -6.48 1.76 -34.73
N LEU A 104 -6.60 2.89 -34.04
CA LEU A 104 -5.93 3.15 -32.77
C LEU A 104 -6.97 2.99 -31.65
N GLU A 105 -6.89 1.87 -30.93
CA GLU A 105 -7.72 1.57 -29.77
C GLU A 105 -7.03 2.08 -28.50
N VAL A 106 -7.63 3.08 -27.85
CA VAL A 106 -7.12 3.74 -26.65
C VAL A 106 -7.96 3.36 -25.45
N GLN A 107 -7.31 2.76 -24.44
CA GLN A 107 -7.98 2.46 -23.17
C GLN A 107 -8.01 3.70 -22.27
N PRO A 108 -9.11 3.95 -21.53
CA PRO A 108 -9.13 4.95 -20.48
C PRO A 108 -8.00 4.75 -19.48
N SER A 109 -7.35 5.84 -19.08
CA SER A 109 -6.30 5.82 -18.08
C SER A 109 -6.90 5.60 -16.69
N ASN A 110 -6.28 4.71 -15.91
CA ASN A 110 -6.60 4.59 -14.48
C ASN A 110 -6.10 5.81 -13.69
N PHE A 111 -5.14 6.57 -14.23
CA PHE A 111 -4.51 7.72 -13.56
C PHE A 111 -4.62 9.01 -14.40
N PRO A 112 -5.84 9.51 -14.67
CA PRO A 112 -6.01 10.81 -15.29
C PRO A 112 -5.46 11.94 -14.38
N PRO A 113 -5.35 13.20 -14.83
CA PRO A 113 -5.38 13.56 -16.23
C PRO A 113 -4.11 13.10 -16.96
N VAL A 114 -4.32 12.54 -18.14
CA VAL A 114 -3.34 12.40 -19.22
C VAL A 114 -3.17 13.73 -19.91
N ARG A 115 -1.93 14.07 -20.24
CA ARG A 115 -1.54 15.34 -20.84
C ARG A 115 -0.82 15.09 -22.15
N TYR A 116 -1.14 15.88 -23.16
CA TYR A 116 -0.36 15.98 -24.39
C TYR A 116 0.37 17.33 -24.40
N LYS A 117 1.71 17.31 -24.44
CA LYS A 117 2.56 18.52 -24.38
C LYS A 117 2.13 19.48 -23.24
N GLY A 118 1.84 18.91 -22.07
CA GLY A 118 1.43 19.65 -20.87
C GLY A 118 -0.05 20.04 -20.80
N LYS A 119 -0.82 19.89 -21.89
CA LYS A 119 -2.25 20.26 -21.93
C LYS A 119 -3.15 19.04 -21.72
N ILE A 120 -4.23 19.23 -20.96
CA ILE A 120 -5.24 18.21 -20.70
C ILE A 120 -6.31 18.33 -21.79
N TRP A 121 -6.40 17.31 -22.65
CA TRP A 121 -7.43 17.25 -23.68
C TRP A 121 -8.58 16.36 -23.23
N VAL A 122 -9.81 16.77 -23.50
CA VAL A 122 -11.04 16.03 -23.18
C VAL A 122 -12.00 16.07 -24.35
N ARG A 123 -12.97 15.16 -24.38
CA ARG A 123 -14.07 15.20 -25.36
C ARG A 123 -15.35 15.74 -24.75
N ILE A 124 -15.93 16.73 -25.41
CA ILE A 124 -17.24 17.30 -25.09
C ILE A 124 -18.14 16.95 -26.28
N GLY A 125 -18.91 15.87 -26.14
CA GLY A 125 -19.60 15.24 -27.27
C GLY A 125 -18.59 14.77 -28.33
N SER A 126 -18.78 15.18 -29.60
CA SER A 126 -17.89 14.83 -30.70
C SER A 126 -16.63 15.72 -30.81
N ARG A 127 -16.51 16.77 -29.99
CA ARG A 127 -15.41 17.75 -30.10
C ARG A 127 -14.33 17.50 -29.07
N LYS A 128 -13.07 17.73 -29.46
CA LYS A 128 -11.92 17.81 -28.56
C LYS A 128 -11.79 19.24 -28.04
N ALA A 129 -11.55 19.39 -26.74
CA ALA A 129 -11.30 20.68 -26.12
C ALA A 129 -10.21 20.55 -25.04
N ILE A 130 -9.59 21.67 -24.70
CA ILE A 130 -8.73 21.74 -23.50
C ILE A 130 -9.66 21.77 -22.28
N ALA A 131 -9.34 20.96 -21.28
CA ALA A 131 -10.12 20.89 -20.05
C ALA A 131 -10.16 22.25 -19.34
N ASN A 132 -11.33 22.63 -18.84
CA ASN A 132 -11.47 23.76 -17.91
C ASN A 132 -11.12 23.35 -16.46
N GLU A 133 -11.02 24.32 -15.55
CA GLU A 133 -10.62 24.07 -14.15
C GLU A 133 -11.50 23.01 -13.44
N THR A 134 -12.80 22.98 -13.75
CA THR A 134 -13.73 22.02 -13.15
C THR A 134 -13.49 20.61 -13.67
N GLU A 135 -13.24 20.48 -14.98
CA GLU A 135 -12.90 19.19 -15.61
C GLU A 135 -11.53 18.69 -15.17
N GLU A 136 -10.53 19.58 -15.03
CA GLU A 136 -9.22 19.22 -14.48
C GLU A 136 -9.35 18.71 -13.04
N ARG A 137 -10.12 19.42 -12.20
CA ARG A 137 -10.40 18.99 -10.82
C ARG A 137 -11.07 17.62 -10.81
N LEU A 138 -12.07 17.38 -11.66
CA LEU A 138 -12.75 16.08 -11.76
C LEU A 138 -11.79 14.95 -12.13
N LEU A 139 -10.88 15.18 -13.09
CA LEU A 139 -9.88 14.19 -13.49
C LEU A 139 -8.84 13.93 -12.38
N ILE A 140 -8.46 14.95 -11.62
CA ILE A 140 -7.56 14.81 -10.46
C ILE A 140 -8.25 14.04 -9.33
N GLU A 141 -9.50 14.37 -9.01
CA GLU A 141 -10.30 13.63 -8.01
C GLU A 141 -10.43 12.16 -8.41
N ARG A 142 -10.70 11.89 -9.69
CA ARG A 142 -10.75 10.52 -10.23
C ARG A 142 -9.40 9.82 -10.12
N ARG A 143 -8.29 10.51 -10.38
CA ARG A 143 -6.94 9.97 -10.14
C ARG A 143 -6.76 9.55 -8.71
N THR A 144 -7.12 10.41 -7.77
CA THR A 144 -6.96 10.16 -6.34
C THR A 144 -7.84 9.00 -5.89
N ALA A 145 -9.09 8.94 -6.37
CA ALA A 145 -10.01 7.85 -6.12
C ALA A 145 -9.50 6.51 -6.70
N ASN A 146 -9.02 6.51 -7.94
CA ASN A 146 -8.51 5.32 -8.62
C ASN A 146 -7.14 4.87 -8.08
N ALA A 147 -6.29 5.81 -7.67
CA ALA A 147 -5.00 5.49 -7.11
C ALA A 147 -5.14 4.79 -5.77
N GLY A 148 -6.13 5.22 -4.96
CA GLY A 148 -6.37 4.72 -3.61
C GLY A 148 -5.13 4.84 -2.71
N SER A 149 -5.28 4.47 -1.43
CA SER A 149 -4.12 4.08 -0.64
C SER A 149 -3.55 2.76 -1.17
N PHE A 150 -2.27 2.51 -0.92
CA PHE A 150 -1.59 1.29 -1.39
C PHE A 150 -2.38 0.03 -1.02
N ASP A 151 -2.91 -0.02 0.20
CA ASP A 151 -3.64 -1.16 0.74
C ASP A 151 -5.00 -1.40 0.05
N ALA A 152 -5.58 -0.39 -0.59
CA ALA A 152 -6.82 -0.49 -1.37
C ALA A 152 -6.60 -1.00 -2.79
N ARG A 153 -5.36 -0.95 -3.29
CA ARG A 153 -5.05 -1.34 -4.67
C ARG A 153 -5.18 -2.85 -4.87
N PRO A 154 -5.48 -3.29 -6.10
CA PRO A 154 -5.50 -4.71 -6.44
C PRO A 154 -4.10 -5.31 -6.30
N CYS A 155 -4.00 -6.48 -5.69
CA CYS A 155 -2.78 -7.27 -5.65
C CYS A 155 -2.71 -8.09 -6.94
N TYR A 156 -2.19 -7.49 -8.01
CA TYR A 156 -2.15 -8.14 -9.33
C TYR A 156 -1.36 -9.45 -9.30
N GLY A 157 -1.85 -10.44 -10.06
CA GLY A 157 -1.27 -11.78 -10.11
C GLY A 157 -1.73 -12.71 -8.98
N SER A 158 -2.38 -12.18 -7.95
CA SER A 158 -2.93 -12.98 -6.85
C SER A 158 -4.34 -13.49 -7.10
N LYS A 159 -4.70 -14.57 -6.41
CA LYS A 159 -6.00 -15.24 -6.52
C LYS A 159 -6.63 -15.45 -5.15
N LEU A 160 -7.95 -15.61 -5.12
CA LEU A 160 -8.72 -15.87 -3.90
C LEU A 160 -8.20 -17.08 -3.10
N GLN A 161 -7.75 -18.12 -3.80
CA GLN A 161 -7.27 -19.37 -3.20
C GLN A 161 -6.00 -19.19 -2.37
N GLU A 162 -5.23 -18.13 -2.61
CA GLU A 162 -4.03 -17.82 -1.83
C GLU A 162 -4.37 -17.08 -0.52
N LEU A 163 -5.65 -16.81 -0.24
CA LEU A 163 -6.10 -16.28 1.03
C LEU A 163 -6.51 -17.41 1.98
N LYS A 164 -6.02 -17.34 3.22
CA LYS A 164 -6.48 -18.14 4.36
C LYS A 164 -7.88 -17.69 4.78
N LEU A 165 -8.90 -18.09 4.03
CA LEU A 165 -10.29 -17.71 4.29
C LEU A 165 -10.79 -18.09 5.69
N LYS A 166 -10.17 -19.09 6.34
CA LYS A 166 -10.46 -19.42 7.75
C LYS A 166 -10.12 -18.24 8.68
N LEU A 167 -9.03 -17.52 8.44
CA LEU A 167 -8.67 -16.34 9.24
C LEU A 167 -9.71 -15.23 9.09
N PHE A 168 -10.14 -14.99 7.85
CA PHE A 168 -11.21 -14.03 7.56
C PHE A 168 -12.52 -14.42 8.27
N ASN A 169 -13.00 -15.64 8.04
CA ASN A 169 -14.31 -16.10 8.53
C ASN A 169 -14.36 -16.27 10.06
N ALA A 170 -13.29 -16.76 10.68
CA ALA A 170 -13.30 -17.10 12.11
C ALA A 170 -12.83 -15.96 13.02
N PHE A 171 -11.95 -15.07 12.54
CA PHE A 171 -11.31 -14.06 13.40
C PHE A 171 -11.67 -12.63 13.02
N TYR A 172 -11.70 -12.29 11.73
CA TYR A 172 -11.94 -10.91 11.30
C TYR A 172 -13.44 -10.60 11.18
N LEU A 173 -14.15 -11.39 10.38
CA LEU A 173 -15.53 -11.13 10.00
C LEU A 173 -16.49 -11.03 11.21
N PRO A 174 -16.39 -11.88 12.26
CA PRO A 174 -17.23 -11.77 13.46
C PRO A 174 -16.98 -10.51 14.30
N GLN A 175 -15.80 -9.90 14.17
CA GLN A 175 -15.46 -8.65 14.85
C GLN A 175 -15.86 -7.42 14.02
N ALA A 176 -15.87 -7.56 12.70
CA ALA A 176 -16.18 -6.49 11.76
C ALA A 176 -17.68 -6.25 11.61
N ILE A 177 -18.49 -7.32 11.65
CA ILE A 177 -19.92 -7.29 11.37
C ILE A 177 -20.67 -7.96 12.52
N ASP A 178 -21.81 -7.38 12.90
CA ASP A 178 -22.64 -7.94 13.96
C ASP A 178 -23.23 -9.32 13.57
N ALA A 179 -23.48 -10.15 14.59
CA ALA A 179 -23.90 -11.54 14.37
C ALA A 179 -25.25 -11.67 13.64
N LYS A 180 -26.14 -10.69 13.73
CA LYS A 180 -27.45 -10.73 13.05
C LYS A 180 -27.26 -10.51 11.55
N SER A 181 -26.49 -9.49 11.18
CA SER A 181 -26.13 -9.19 9.79
C SER A 181 -25.38 -10.36 9.14
N LEU A 182 -24.45 -10.99 9.85
CA LEU A 182 -23.72 -12.17 9.35
C LEU A 182 -24.61 -13.37 9.06
N LYS A 183 -25.58 -13.67 9.93
CA LYS A 183 -26.52 -14.79 9.70
C LYS A 183 -27.40 -14.57 8.46
N SER A 184 -27.71 -13.31 8.13
CA SER A 184 -28.49 -12.96 6.95
C SER A 184 -27.66 -12.79 5.67
N ASP A 185 -26.33 -12.72 5.77
CA ASP A 185 -25.47 -12.49 4.64
C ASP A 185 -25.27 -13.77 3.82
N LYS A 186 -25.92 -13.81 2.66
CA LYS A 186 -25.86 -14.94 1.70
C LYS A 186 -24.88 -14.70 0.54
N ARG A 187 -24.11 -13.60 0.59
CA ARG A 187 -23.18 -13.28 -0.48
C ARG A 187 -22.06 -14.32 -0.55
N ASN A 188 -21.56 -14.58 -1.75
CA ASN A 188 -20.32 -15.34 -1.91
C ASN A 188 -19.15 -14.63 -1.20
N VAL A 189 -18.19 -15.39 -0.68
CA VAL A 189 -17.01 -14.89 0.03
C VAL A 189 -16.27 -13.77 -0.69
N LYS A 190 -16.20 -13.78 -2.03
CA LYS A 190 -15.59 -12.68 -2.82
C LYS A 190 -16.29 -11.34 -2.54
N TYR A 191 -17.62 -11.32 -2.54
CA TYR A 191 -18.40 -10.11 -2.28
C TYR A 191 -18.36 -9.70 -0.81
N GLN A 192 -18.23 -10.67 0.12
CA GLN A 192 -18.03 -10.37 1.54
C GLN A 192 -16.68 -9.67 1.76
N LEU A 193 -15.59 -10.23 1.22
CA LEU A 193 -14.27 -9.62 1.23
C LEU A 193 -14.26 -8.25 0.54
N ALA A 194 -14.90 -8.13 -0.62
CA ALA A 194 -14.98 -6.87 -1.36
C ALA A 194 -15.72 -5.77 -0.58
N SER A 195 -16.79 -6.12 0.15
CA SER A 195 -17.51 -5.16 0.99
C SER A 195 -16.68 -4.57 2.13
N LEU A 196 -15.60 -5.27 2.50
CA LEU A 196 -14.62 -4.84 3.50
C LEU A 196 -13.29 -4.38 2.85
N ARG A 197 -13.29 -4.17 1.52
CA ARG A 197 -12.14 -3.72 0.72
C ARG A 197 -10.94 -4.68 0.71
N PHE A 198 -11.17 -5.97 0.91
CA PHE A 198 -10.14 -7.02 0.84
C PHE A 198 -10.08 -7.76 -0.51
N PHE A 199 -11.02 -7.48 -1.41
CA PHE A 199 -11.08 -8.09 -2.74
C PHE A 199 -11.56 -7.06 -3.75
N ASP A 200 -10.89 -6.97 -4.90
CA ASP A 200 -11.32 -6.17 -6.03
C ASP A 200 -12.08 -7.05 -7.03
N LEU A 201 -13.39 -6.80 -7.15
CA LEU A 201 -14.26 -7.52 -8.07
C LEU A 201 -13.98 -7.18 -9.54
N LYS A 202 -13.45 -5.99 -9.84
CA LYS A 202 -13.16 -5.57 -11.22
C LYS A 202 -12.00 -6.36 -11.82
N ASN A 203 -10.96 -6.57 -11.01
CA ASN A 203 -9.74 -7.29 -11.42
C ASN A 203 -9.75 -8.77 -11.00
N ASP A 204 -10.82 -9.22 -10.34
CA ASP A 204 -11.00 -10.56 -9.77
C ASP A 204 -9.82 -11.07 -8.92
N CYS A 205 -9.25 -10.18 -8.10
CA CYS A 205 -8.14 -10.52 -7.22
C CYS A 205 -8.27 -9.88 -5.83
N PRO A 206 -7.60 -10.43 -4.80
CA PRO A 206 -7.42 -9.74 -3.53
C PRO A 206 -6.88 -8.31 -3.68
N THR A 207 -7.26 -7.42 -2.77
CA THR A 207 -6.51 -6.16 -2.60
C THR A 207 -5.20 -6.41 -1.86
N ASN A 208 -4.29 -5.45 -1.87
CA ASN A 208 -3.06 -5.52 -1.08
C ASN A 208 -3.36 -5.70 0.42
N ALA A 209 -4.38 -5.03 0.96
CA ALA A 209 -4.84 -5.25 2.34
C ALA A 209 -5.29 -6.70 2.55
N GLY A 210 -6.09 -7.25 1.63
CA GLY A 210 -6.56 -8.63 1.71
C GLY A 210 -5.40 -9.63 1.72
N MET A 211 -4.41 -9.43 0.85
CA MET A 211 -3.21 -10.26 0.79
C MET A 211 -2.34 -10.12 2.04
N LEU A 212 -2.14 -8.91 2.58
CA LEU A 212 -1.36 -8.70 3.80
C LEU A 212 -2.02 -9.32 5.05
N LEU A 213 -3.35 -9.20 5.16
CA LEU A 213 -4.11 -9.68 6.33
C LEU A 213 -4.36 -11.18 6.33
N PHE A 214 -4.60 -11.77 5.15
CA PHE A 214 -5.08 -13.15 5.02
C PHE A 214 -4.24 -14.01 4.08
N GLY A 215 -3.25 -13.45 3.38
CA GLY A 215 -2.45 -14.20 2.41
C GLY A 215 -1.67 -15.35 3.02
N GLU A 216 -1.53 -16.44 2.27
CA GLU A 216 -0.69 -17.57 2.68
C GLU A 216 0.78 -17.22 2.66
N ASN A 217 1.22 -16.47 1.63
CA ASN A 217 2.59 -16.02 1.44
C ASN A 217 2.64 -14.55 0.99
N PRO A 218 2.30 -13.59 1.86
CA PRO A 218 2.31 -12.17 1.49
C PRO A 218 3.72 -11.66 1.14
N GLU A 219 4.79 -12.29 1.65
CA GLU A 219 6.17 -11.91 1.33
C GLU A 219 6.52 -12.11 -0.16
N TYR A 220 5.84 -13.03 -0.86
CA TYR A 220 5.99 -13.19 -2.31
C TYR A 220 5.56 -11.94 -3.08
N TYR A 221 4.46 -11.30 -2.66
CA TYR A 221 3.93 -10.08 -3.28
C TYR A 221 4.61 -8.82 -2.75
N PHE A 222 5.15 -8.88 -1.52
CA PHE A 222 5.73 -7.75 -0.81
C PHE A 222 7.04 -8.19 -0.15
N SER A 223 8.16 -8.14 -0.87
CA SER A 223 9.46 -8.71 -0.44
C SER A 223 9.97 -8.22 0.92
N GLY A 224 9.54 -7.03 1.38
CA GLY A 224 9.87 -6.49 2.70
C GLY A 224 8.86 -6.77 3.81
N ASN A 225 7.82 -7.58 3.57
CA ASN A 225 6.72 -7.83 4.52
C ASN A 225 7.11 -8.83 5.62
N TYR A 226 8.04 -8.41 6.46
CA TYR A 226 8.39 -9.11 7.69
C TYR A 226 8.94 -8.12 8.72
N ILE A 227 8.94 -8.55 9.98
CA ILE A 227 9.66 -7.87 11.06
C ILE A 227 10.93 -8.67 11.34
N GLN A 228 12.09 -8.03 11.18
CA GLN A 228 13.38 -8.58 11.56
C GLN A 228 13.68 -8.17 13.00
N TYR A 229 13.74 -9.15 13.89
CA TYR A 229 14.21 -8.95 15.24
C TYR A 229 15.65 -9.41 15.39
N VAL A 230 16.52 -8.56 15.95
CA VAL A 230 17.92 -8.89 16.23
C VAL A 230 18.28 -8.41 17.63
N LYS A 231 18.84 -9.29 18.44
CA LYS A 231 19.43 -8.95 19.74
C LYS A 231 20.94 -8.87 19.62
N PHE A 232 21.50 -7.72 19.98
CA PHE A 232 22.94 -7.44 19.96
C PHE A 232 23.53 -7.59 21.36
N SER A 233 24.80 -8.02 21.44
CA SER A 233 25.51 -8.20 22.71
C SER A 233 25.92 -6.87 23.36
N LYS A 234 26.05 -5.79 22.57
CA LYS A 234 26.43 -4.46 23.04
C LYS A 234 25.45 -3.38 22.54
N THR A 235 25.90 -2.13 22.53
CA THR A 235 25.08 -0.95 22.20
C THR A 235 25.13 -0.53 20.73
N THR A 236 25.82 -1.30 19.88
CA THR A 236 26.02 -0.97 18.46
C THR A 236 25.73 -2.17 17.56
N VAL A 237 25.32 -1.88 16.31
CA VAL A 237 25.05 -2.89 15.29
C VAL A 237 26.28 -3.69 14.85
N ALA A 238 27.49 -3.22 15.18
CA ALA A 238 28.74 -3.92 14.90
C ALA A 238 29.08 -5.00 15.95
N SER A 239 28.25 -5.14 16.99
CA SER A 239 28.46 -6.16 18.02
C SER A 239 27.85 -7.50 17.65
N ASP A 240 28.29 -8.56 18.33
CA ASP A 240 27.84 -9.93 18.06
C ASP A 240 26.32 -10.07 18.22
N ILE A 241 25.72 -10.86 17.33
CA ILE A 241 24.31 -11.20 17.37
C ILE A 241 24.10 -12.31 18.40
N VAL A 242 23.32 -12.02 19.44
CA VAL A 242 22.94 -12.97 20.49
C VAL A 242 21.77 -13.84 20.04
N ASN A 243 20.81 -13.24 19.33
CA ASN A 243 19.62 -13.94 18.87
C ASN A 243 18.98 -13.21 17.68
N GLU A 244 18.33 -13.93 16.78
CA GLU A 244 17.62 -13.38 15.63
C GLU A 244 16.29 -14.12 15.42
N TYR A 245 15.22 -13.35 15.14
CA TYR A 245 13.93 -13.90 14.73
C TYR A 245 13.40 -13.14 13.52
N LYS A 246 12.78 -13.88 12.59
CA LYS A 246 12.03 -13.31 11.47
C LYS A 246 10.53 -13.58 11.67
N PHE A 247 9.74 -12.52 11.85
CA PHE A 247 8.28 -12.62 11.89
C PHE A 247 7.71 -12.35 10.50
N THR A 248 7.27 -13.42 9.83
CA THR A 248 6.68 -13.40 8.49
C THR A 248 5.37 -14.19 8.44
N GLY A 249 4.57 -13.96 7.39
CA GLY A 249 3.25 -14.55 7.18
C GLY A 249 2.14 -13.50 7.17
N ASP A 250 0.88 -13.98 7.27
CA ASP A 250 -0.28 -13.11 7.38
C ASP A 250 -0.24 -12.23 8.62
N MET A 251 -0.75 -11.01 8.49
CA MET A 251 -0.67 -10.00 9.53
C MET A 251 -1.35 -10.45 10.83
N ILE A 252 -2.50 -11.13 10.77
CA ILE A 252 -3.23 -11.56 11.98
C ILE A 252 -2.37 -12.51 12.82
N THR A 253 -1.74 -13.49 12.17
CA THR A 253 -0.84 -14.43 12.85
C THR A 253 0.42 -13.72 13.37
N VAL A 254 1.01 -12.82 12.57
CA VAL A 254 2.20 -12.06 12.97
C VAL A 254 1.92 -11.15 14.17
N LEU A 255 0.78 -10.46 14.20
CA LEU A 255 0.38 -9.60 15.33
C LEU A 255 0.27 -10.40 16.63
N ASN A 256 -0.33 -11.60 16.59
CA ASN A 256 -0.41 -12.49 17.75
C ASN A 256 0.97 -12.99 18.21
N LYS A 257 1.82 -13.43 17.27
CA LYS A 257 3.19 -13.86 17.59
C LYS A 257 3.99 -12.74 18.24
N LEU A 258 3.92 -11.53 17.70
CA LEU A 258 4.59 -10.36 18.26
C LEU A 258 4.06 -10.01 19.64
N ASN A 259 2.75 -10.05 19.85
CA ASN A 259 2.16 -9.75 21.16
C ASN A 259 2.72 -10.68 22.24
N ASN A 260 2.75 -11.99 21.97
CA ASN A 260 3.35 -12.98 22.88
C ASN A 260 4.85 -12.74 23.05
N PHE A 261 5.57 -12.50 21.95
CA PHE A 261 7.01 -12.27 21.99
C PHE A 261 7.41 -11.03 22.81
N ILE A 262 6.62 -9.96 22.77
CA ILE A 262 6.85 -8.78 23.61
C ILE A 262 6.68 -9.16 25.08
N GLU A 263 5.63 -9.89 25.43
CA GLU A 263 5.35 -10.27 26.82
C GLU A 263 6.40 -11.24 27.39
N THR A 264 6.82 -12.24 26.61
CA THR A 264 7.67 -13.33 27.11
C THR A 264 9.15 -13.17 26.76
N GLY A 265 9.47 -12.52 25.65
CA GLY A 265 10.84 -12.37 25.13
C GLY A 265 11.49 -11.02 25.46
N ILE A 266 10.71 -9.94 25.40
CA ILE A 266 11.21 -8.57 25.59
C ILE A 266 11.02 -8.10 27.03
N VAL A 267 9.81 -8.23 27.58
CA VAL A 267 9.48 -7.73 28.92
C VAL A 267 10.00 -8.70 29.98
N ARG A 268 11.00 -8.24 30.72
CA ARG A 268 11.60 -8.96 31.85
C ARG A 268 11.10 -8.36 33.15
N LYS A 269 10.83 -9.22 34.13
CA LYS A 269 10.29 -8.87 35.45
C LYS A 269 11.34 -9.20 36.51
N HIS A 270 11.60 -8.26 37.42
CA HIS A 270 12.44 -8.49 38.59
C HIS A 270 11.73 -7.98 39.85
N PRO A 271 11.63 -8.79 40.92
CA PRO A 271 11.12 -8.33 42.20
C PRO A 271 12.15 -7.40 42.86
N VAL A 272 11.65 -6.29 43.42
CA VAL A 272 12.44 -5.31 44.15
C VAL A 272 11.78 -5.08 45.52
N PRO A 273 12.50 -5.30 46.64
CA PRO A 273 11.96 -5.02 47.96
C PRO A 273 11.74 -3.52 48.15
N VAL A 274 10.52 -3.14 48.53
CA VAL A 274 10.15 -1.75 48.86
C VAL A 274 9.95 -1.55 50.37
N SER A 275 9.77 -2.63 51.12
CA SER A 275 9.76 -2.65 52.58
C SER A 275 10.10 -4.06 53.10
N ALA A 276 10.25 -4.23 54.41
CA ALA A 276 10.56 -5.53 55.02
C ALA A 276 9.55 -6.66 54.71
N LEU A 277 8.32 -6.31 54.29
CA LEU A 277 7.24 -7.28 54.01
C LEU A 277 6.63 -7.13 52.61
N ARG A 278 7.16 -6.24 51.75
CA ARG A 278 6.57 -5.98 50.44
C ARG A 278 7.64 -5.85 49.37
N GLU A 279 7.39 -6.53 48.26
CA GLU A 279 8.15 -6.41 47.01
C GLU A 279 7.25 -5.83 45.93
N GLU A 280 7.84 -5.04 45.04
CA GLU A 280 7.22 -4.58 43.81
C GLU A 280 7.92 -5.19 42.60
N THR A 281 7.17 -5.50 41.56
CA THR A 281 7.75 -6.02 40.32
C THR A 281 8.20 -4.87 39.44
N GLN A 282 9.50 -4.70 39.28
CA GLN A 282 10.08 -3.79 38.29
C GLN A 282 10.17 -4.48 36.92
N ARG A 283 9.96 -3.72 35.85
CA ARG A 283 10.08 -4.20 34.46
C ARG A 283 11.10 -3.37 33.70
N ASN A 284 11.81 -3.99 32.76
CA ASN A 284 12.69 -3.26 31.85
C ASN A 284 11.92 -2.31 30.93
N TYR A 285 10.79 -2.80 30.40
CA TYR A 285 9.88 -2.02 29.55
C TYR A 285 8.43 -2.29 29.92
N PRO A 286 7.54 -1.28 29.85
CA PRO A 286 6.10 -1.50 29.89
C PRO A 286 5.66 -2.26 28.63
N PHE A 287 4.95 -3.38 28.83
CA PHE A 287 4.38 -4.18 27.73
C PHE A 287 3.56 -3.35 26.74
N TRP A 288 2.63 -2.54 27.27
CA TRP A 288 1.71 -1.74 26.46
C TRP A 288 2.43 -0.66 25.63
N ALA A 289 3.48 -0.05 26.18
CA ALA A 289 4.32 0.90 25.46
C ALA A 289 5.03 0.28 24.25
N ILE A 290 5.70 -0.87 24.43
CA ILE A 290 6.41 -1.56 23.34
C ILE A 290 5.42 -2.10 22.31
N ARG A 291 4.29 -2.64 22.76
CA ARG A 291 3.21 -3.10 21.89
C ARG A 291 2.70 -1.98 21.02
N GLU A 292 2.33 -0.84 21.61
CA GLU A 292 1.82 0.32 20.86
C GLU A 292 2.82 0.82 19.80
N LEU A 293 4.12 0.87 20.13
CA LEU A 293 5.16 1.27 19.17
C LEU A 293 5.27 0.29 17.99
N LEU A 294 5.24 -1.02 18.25
CA LEU A 294 5.28 -2.04 17.19
C LEU A 294 4.01 -2.08 16.35
N MET A 295 2.83 -1.95 16.98
CA MET A 295 1.56 -1.88 16.24
C MET A 295 1.52 -0.65 15.32
N ASN A 296 2.00 0.50 15.80
CA ASN A 296 2.11 1.70 14.98
C ASN A 296 3.13 1.53 13.84
N ALA A 297 4.24 0.83 14.08
CA ALA A 297 5.19 0.51 13.01
C ALA A 297 4.53 -0.32 11.89
N ILE A 298 3.77 -1.36 12.24
CA ILE A 298 3.05 -2.19 11.26
C ILE A 298 2.00 -1.37 10.52
N MET A 299 1.16 -0.63 11.25
CA MET A 299 0.07 0.16 10.67
C MET A 299 0.56 1.24 9.69
N HIS A 300 1.66 1.91 10.02
CA HIS A 300 2.20 3.03 9.23
C HIS A 300 3.34 2.64 8.28
N ARG A 301 3.68 1.35 8.20
CA ARG A 301 4.74 0.84 7.32
C ARG A 301 4.51 1.26 5.87
N ASP A 302 5.57 1.69 5.21
CA ASP A 302 5.58 1.79 3.75
C ASP A 302 5.68 0.40 3.12
N TYR A 303 4.53 -0.15 2.72
CA TYR A 303 4.45 -1.50 2.16
C TYR A 303 4.95 -1.60 0.72
N GLU A 304 5.17 -0.47 0.04
CA GLU A 304 5.85 -0.42 -1.26
C GLU A 304 7.37 -0.57 -1.11
N SER A 305 7.91 -0.47 0.11
CA SER A 305 9.33 -0.68 0.40
C SER A 305 9.69 -2.15 0.56
N ASN A 306 10.85 -2.53 0.02
CA ASN A 306 11.48 -3.83 0.25
C ASN A 306 12.21 -3.93 1.61
N THR A 307 12.30 -2.84 2.36
CA THR A 307 12.97 -2.84 3.67
C THR A 307 12.01 -3.38 4.74
N PRO A 308 12.40 -4.35 5.59
CA PRO A 308 11.55 -4.83 6.67
C PRO A 308 11.44 -3.81 7.82
N ILE A 309 10.47 -4.03 8.71
CA ILE A 309 10.53 -3.37 10.02
C ILE A 309 11.68 -4.00 10.79
N LYS A 310 12.60 -3.19 11.28
CA LYS A 310 13.71 -3.67 12.11
C LYS A 310 13.36 -3.41 13.57
N PHE A 311 13.36 -4.46 14.37
CA PHE A 311 13.15 -4.40 15.81
C PHE A 311 14.41 -4.89 16.52
N TYR A 312 15.28 -3.97 16.90
CA TYR A 312 16.57 -4.29 17.46
C TYR A 312 16.57 -4.14 18.97
N GLU A 313 17.07 -5.15 19.67
CA GLU A 313 17.34 -5.12 21.10
C GLU A 313 18.85 -5.01 21.31
N TYR A 314 19.27 -3.93 21.97
CA TYR A 314 20.63 -3.76 22.46
C TYR A 314 20.66 -3.98 23.97
N ILE A 315 21.87 -4.06 24.52
CA ILE A 315 22.05 -4.24 25.96
C ILE A 315 21.36 -3.16 26.80
N ASP A 316 21.19 -1.93 26.28
CA ASP A 316 20.66 -0.79 27.04
C ASP A 316 19.42 -0.11 26.44
N HIS A 317 18.95 -0.54 25.27
CA HIS A 317 17.77 0.04 24.62
C HIS A 317 17.15 -0.87 23.57
N LEU A 318 15.89 -0.57 23.25
CA LEU A 318 15.20 -1.05 22.06
C LEU A 318 15.24 0.02 20.98
N GLU A 319 15.34 -0.40 19.73
CA GLU A 319 15.23 0.44 18.53
C GLU A 319 14.23 -0.20 17.56
N ILE A 320 13.23 0.56 17.13
CA ILE A 320 12.32 0.15 16.05
C ILE A 320 12.56 1.10 14.88
N VAL A 321 12.91 0.54 13.72
CA VAL A 321 13.13 1.27 12.48
C VAL A 321 12.10 0.81 11.46
N ASN A 322 11.20 1.72 11.10
CA ASN A 322 10.10 1.47 10.17
C ASN A 322 10.42 2.10 8.81
N PRO A 323 10.28 1.38 7.68
CA PRO A 323 10.32 2.00 6.37
C PRO A 323 9.14 2.97 6.19
N GLY A 324 9.44 4.11 5.58
CA GLY A 324 8.52 5.23 5.45
C GLY A 324 8.72 6.24 6.56
N GLY A 325 8.81 7.51 6.19
CA GLY A 325 8.74 8.63 7.13
C GLY A 325 7.31 9.04 7.45
N LEU A 326 7.17 10.22 8.06
CA LEU A 326 5.88 10.87 8.29
C LEU A 326 5.08 10.97 6.98
N TYR A 327 3.76 10.83 7.09
CA TYR A 327 2.86 10.71 5.95
C TYR A 327 1.74 11.75 6.00
N GLY A 328 1.28 12.17 4.83
CA GLY A 328 0.17 13.10 4.67
C GLY A 328 0.40 14.41 5.42
N ASN A 329 -0.50 14.72 6.34
CA ASN A 329 -0.46 15.97 7.12
C ASN A 329 0.51 15.95 8.32
N ALA A 330 1.09 14.80 8.65
CA ALA A 330 2.05 14.69 9.75
C ALA A 330 3.40 15.29 9.35
N ARG A 331 3.94 16.16 10.22
CA ARG A 331 5.25 16.81 10.05
C ARG A 331 6.02 16.78 11.37
N PRO A 332 7.36 16.92 11.36
CA PRO A 332 8.15 16.94 12.59
C PRO A 332 7.64 17.92 13.64
N GLU A 333 7.11 19.07 13.22
CA GLU A 333 6.68 20.16 14.10
C GLU A 333 5.34 19.87 14.80
N ASN A 334 4.52 18.98 14.24
CA ASN A 334 3.17 18.69 14.75
C ASN A 334 2.99 17.25 15.27
N PHE A 335 4.01 16.39 15.11
CA PHE A 335 4.03 15.06 15.69
C PHE A 335 4.15 15.13 17.23
N PRO A 336 3.41 14.31 18.00
CA PRO A 336 2.50 13.23 17.59
C PRO A 336 1.02 13.63 17.47
N ASN A 337 0.69 14.92 17.49
CA ASN A 337 -0.70 15.39 17.62
C ASN A 337 -1.50 15.31 16.30
N VAL A 338 -0.83 15.43 15.17
CA VAL A 338 -1.42 15.25 13.83
C VAL A 338 -0.97 13.91 13.27
N ASN A 339 -1.92 13.10 12.80
CA ASN A 339 -1.65 11.79 12.20
C ASN A 339 -2.46 11.64 10.91
N ASP A 340 -1.86 10.92 9.96
CA ASP A 340 -2.48 10.52 8.71
C ASP A 340 -2.12 9.06 8.40
N TYR A 341 -3.01 8.34 7.74
CA TYR A 341 -2.88 6.89 7.57
C TYR A 341 -2.45 6.56 6.15
N ARG A 342 -1.21 6.09 5.99
CA ARG A 342 -0.69 5.53 4.73
C ARG A 342 -1.49 4.32 4.27
N ASN A 343 -1.93 3.51 5.22
CA ASN A 343 -2.69 2.28 5.02
C ASN A 343 -4.01 2.33 5.83
N PRO A 344 -5.02 3.09 5.38
CA PRO A 344 -6.27 3.28 6.11
C PRO A 344 -7.11 2.01 6.29
N ILE A 345 -7.07 1.07 5.33
CA ILE A 345 -7.78 -0.23 5.44
C ILE A 345 -7.06 -1.13 6.44
N ILE A 346 -5.73 -1.17 6.41
CA ILE A 346 -4.95 -1.89 7.43
C ILE A 346 -5.20 -1.31 8.83
N ALA A 347 -5.18 0.02 8.96
CA ALA A 347 -5.44 0.70 10.23
C ALA A 347 -6.84 0.41 10.77
N GLU A 348 -7.85 0.39 9.89
CA GLU A 348 -9.21 -0.02 10.24
C GLU A 348 -9.28 -1.49 10.64
N ALA A 349 -8.63 -2.38 9.90
CA ALA A 349 -8.58 -3.79 10.22
C ALA A 349 -7.93 -4.07 11.58
N MET A 350 -6.80 -3.43 11.89
CA MET A 350 -6.13 -3.54 13.19
C MET A 350 -7.00 -2.99 14.33
N LYS A 351 -7.80 -1.94 14.07
CA LYS A 351 -8.78 -1.42 15.04
C LYS A 351 -9.90 -2.43 15.29
N VAL A 352 -10.48 -3.01 14.23
CA VAL A 352 -11.52 -4.05 14.31
C VAL A 352 -11.03 -5.25 15.12
N LEU A 353 -9.78 -5.66 14.89
CA LEU A 353 -9.15 -6.76 15.63
C LEU A 353 -8.74 -6.39 17.08
N GLY A 354 -8.89 -5.13 17.49
CA GLY A 354 -8.59 -4.67 18.85
C GLY A 354 -7.11 -4.41 19.17
N TYR A 355 -6.24 -4.38 18.16
CA TYR A 355 -4.80 -4.14 18.38
C TYR A 355 -4.46 -2.66 18.58
N VAL A 356 -5.21 -1.74 17.93
CA VAL A 356 -4.94 -0.29 17.94
C VAL A 356 -6.19 0.53 18.21
N ASN A 357 -6.01 1.75 18.72
CA ASN A 357 -7.05 2.75 18.89
C ASN A 357 -6.76 3.98 18.02
N ARG A 358 -7.77 4.56 17.36
CA ARG A 358 -7.61 5.70 16.41
C ARG A 358 -7.75 7.09 17.05
N PHE A 359 -7.53 7.22 18.36
CA PHE A 359 -7.76 8.48 19.10
C PHE A 359 -6.56 9.45 19.11
N ASN A 360 -5.50 9.22 18.32
CA ASN A 360 -4.25 10.00 18.32
C ASN A 360 -3.59 10.19 19.71
N ARG A 361 -3.87 9.29 20.66
CA ARG A 361 -3.31 9.31 22.03
C ARG A 361 -2.26 8.24 22.29
N GLY A 362 -2.00 7.34 21.32
CA GLY A 362 -1.11 6.19 21.48
C GLY A 362 0.29 6.60 21.93
N ILE A 363 0.93 7.53 21.22
CA ILE A 363 2.28 8.01 21.55
C ILE A 363 2.33 8.76 22.88
N ILE A 364 1.29 9.55 23.21
CA ILE A 364 1.22 10.26 24.50
C ILE A 364 1.19 9.23 25.63
N ARG A 365 0.34 8.21 25.51
CA ARG A 365 0.25 7.12 26.48
C ARG A 365 1.55 6.33 26.60
N VAL A 366 2.24 6.06 25.50
CA VAL A 366 3.58 5.44 25.51
C VAL A 366 4.53 6.25 26.39
N GLN A 367 4.56 7.58 26.23
CA GLN A 367 5.45 8.44 27.03
C GLN A 367 5.10 8.42 28.53
N GLU A 368 3.81 8.38 28.86
CA GLU A 368 3.34 8.28 30.24
C GLU A 368 3.67 6.92 30.86
N GLU A 369 3.43 5.82 30.14
CA GLU A 369 3.74 4.47 30.61
C GLU A 369 5.24 4.26 30.84
N LEU A 370 6.08 4.77 29.93
CA LEU A 370 7.53 4.75 30.10
C LEU A 370 7.96 5.54 31.33
N LYS A 371 7.42 6.75 31.51
CA LYS A 371 7.72 7.57 32.69
C LYS A 371 7.32 6.88 33.98
N ASN A 372 6.12 6.30 34.04
CA ASN A 372 5.60 5.63 35.23
C ASN A 372 6.40 4.36 35.60
N ASN A 373 6.98 3.68 34.61
CA ASN A 373 7.84 2.51 34.83
C ASN A 373 9.30 2.89 35.16
N GLY A 374 9.66 4.18 35.13
CA GLY A 374 11.04 4.63 35.40
C GLY A 374 11.97 4.60 34.18
N ASN A 375 11.44 4.46 32.96
CA ASN A 375 12.18 4.63 31.72
C ASN A 375 12.34 6.12 31.38
N LYS A 376 13.35 6.43 30.55
CA LYS A 376 13.38 7.71 29.83
C LYS A 376 12.29 7.73 28.77
N LYS A 377 11.85 8.94 28.40
CA LYS A 377 10.94 9.16 27.27
C LYS A 377 11.50 8.51 25.99
N ALA A 378 10.61 7.95 25.18
CA ALA A 378 10.96 7.43 23.86
C ALA A 378 11.48 8.57 22.98
N VAL A 379 12.57 8.32 22.26
CA VAL A 379 13.19 9.28 21.32
C VAL A 379 12.80 8.89 19.91
N PHE A 380 12.05 9.75 19.24
CA PHE A 380 11.65 9.57 17.84
C PHE A 380 12.65 10.25 16.91
N SER A 381 12.92 9.62 15.76
CA SER A 381 13.86 10.11 14.75
C SER A 381 13.18 10.10 13.38
N PHE A 382 13.12 11.28 12.77
CA PHE A 382 12.55 11.54 11.44
C PHE A 382 13.60 12.14 10.49
N ASN A 383 14.89 12.03 10.85
CA ASN A 383 16.01 12.70 10.21
C ASN A 383 16.24 12.24 8.77
N LYS A 384 15.75 11.04 8.42
CA LYS A 384 15.77 10.49 7.07
C LYS A 384 14.33 10.44 6.58
N ILE A 385 14.06 11.10 5.46
CA ILE A 385 12.70 11.22 4.88
C ILE A 385 12.03 9.85 4.68
N THR A 386 12.81 8.82 4.41
CA THR A 386 12.34 7.47 4.09
C THR A 386 12.25 6.52 5.29
N VAL A 387 12.57 6.98 6.51
CA VAL A 387 12.65 6.11 7.69
C VAL A 387 12.09 6.81 8.92
N PHE A 388 11.22 6.12 9.64
CA PHE A 388 10.77 6.52 10.97
C PHE A 388 11.42 5.62 12.04
N GLY A 389 12.16 6.22 12.96
CA GLY A 389 12.83 5.51 14.04
C GLY A 389 12.27 5.85 15.41
N VAL A 390 12.25 4.89 16.33
CA VAL A 390 12.02 5.12 17.75
C VAL A 390 13.02 4.35 18.59
N LYS A 391 13.59 5.02 19.60
CA LYS A 391 14.48 4.42 20.59
C LYS A 391 13.87 4.52 21.99
N VAL A 392 13.90 3.40 22.71
CA VAL A 392 13.40 3.31 24.09
C VAL A 392 14.53 2.76 24.97
N LYS A 393 15.03 3.58 25.89
CA LYS A 393 16.04 3.15 26.88
C LYS A 393 15.39 2.25 27.93
N ASP A 394 16.15 1.27 28.41
CA ASP A 394 15.75 0.44 29.54
C ASP A 394 15.47 1.31 30.79
N ALA A 395 14.66 0.78 31.71
CA ALA A 395 14.36 1.42 32.98
C ALA A 395 15.66 1.62 33.78
N LEU A 396 15.80 2.80 34.39
CA LEU A 396 16.99 3.14 35.16
C LEU A 396 17.17 2.13 36.31
N GLY A 397 18.36 1.52 36.37
CA GLY A 397 18.73 0.56 37.42
C GLY A 397 18.39 -0.91 37.12
N PHE A 398 17.72 -1.23 36.01
CA PHE A 398 17.42 -2.61 35.63
C PHE A 398 18.71 -3.41 35.32
N LEU A 399 19.61 -2.83 34.52
CA LEU A 399 20.87 -3.48 34.12
C LEU A 399 21.89 -3.59 35.25
N ASN A 400 22.01 -2.56 36.09
CA ASN A 400 22.99 -2.51 37.19
C ASN A 400 22.78 -3.60 38.26
N LYS A 401 21.61 -4.25 38.29
CA LYS A 401 21.28 -5.30 39.26
C LYS A 401 21.27 -6.70 38.67
N SER A 402 20.99 -6.85 37.36
CA SER A 402 21.01 -8.16 36.70
C SER A 402 22.43 -8.76 36.61
N THR A 403 23.46 -7.92 36.49
CA THR A 403 24.87 -8.34 36.44
C THR A 403 25.43 -8.79 37.79
N ASN A 404 24.83 -8.34 38.91
CA ASN A 404 25.26 -8.79 40.25
C ASN A 404 24.72 -10.17 40.64
N GLY A 405 23.73 -10.71 39.90
CA GLY A 405 23.22 -12.08 40.14
C GLY A 405 24.10 -13.17 39.53
N ALA A 406 24.88 -12.85 38.48
CA ALA A 406 25.77 -13.81 37.81
C ALA A 406 27.13 -13.97 38.50
N SER A 407 27.54 -13.06 39.39
CA SER A 407 28.85 -13.09 40.06
C SER A 407 28.86 -13.75 41.45
N LEU A 408 27.71 -14.24 41.92
CA LEU A 408 27.56 -14.89 43.24
C LEU A 408 27.64 -16.43 43.21
N GLN A 409 27.68 -17.06 42.04
CA GLN A 409 27.88 -18.52 41.92
C GLN A 409 29.36 -18.95 41.87
N ASP A 410 30.30 -18.04 41.59
CA ASP A 410 31.75 -18.36 41.46
C ASP A 410 32.58 -18.10 42.73
N LYS A 411 31.94 -17.86 43.90
CA LYS A 411 32.66 -17.54 45.15
C LYS A 411 32.36 -18.43 46.35
N VAL A 412 31.70 -19.58 46.17
CA VAL A 412 31.35 -20.49 47.28
C VAL A 412 32.18 -21.79 47.31
N THR A 413 33.13 -22.01 46.39
CA THR A 413 33.92 -23.27 46.35
C THR A 413 35.30 -23.26 47.01
N ASP A 414 35.79 -22.15 47.58
CA ASP A 414 37.19 -22.08 48.08
C ASP A 414 37.36 -21.96 49.61
N LYS A 415 36.44 -22.48 50.43
CA LYS A 415 36.65 -22.59 51.88
C LYS A 415 36.02 -23.82 52.53
N VAL A 416 36.42 -25.02 52.12
CA VAL A 416 36.43 -26.21 53.01
C VAL A 416 37.55 -27.17 52.57
N THR A 417 38.78 -26.90 52.97
CA THR A 417 39.85 -27.89 53.24
C THR A 417 41.05 -27.13 53.80
N ASP A 418 41.17 -27.12 55.13
CA ASP A 418 42.38 -27.47 55.91
C ASP A 418 42.17 -27.12 57.39
#